data_AF-A0A6A4RPG6-F1
#
_entry.id   AF-A0A6A4RPG6-F1
#
_cell.length_a   1.000
_cell.length_b   1.000
_cell.length_c   1.000
_cell.angle_alpha   90.00
_cell.angle_beta   90.00
_cell.angle_gamma   90.00
#
_symmetry.space_group_name_H-M   'P 1'
#
loop_
_entity.id
_entity.type
_entity.pdbx_description
1 polymer ?
#
loop_
_entity_poly.entity_id
_entity_poly.type
_entity_poly.pdbx_seq_one_letter_code
_entity_poly.pdbx_strand_id
1 'polypeptide(L)'
;VPIIKLTDSFTEVKVDISFNVKSGVKAARLIKEFKEKYPVLPYLVLVLKQFLLQRDLNEVFTGGIGSYSLFLMAVSFLQLHCREDVCSPNINIGVLLIEFFELYGRHFNYLKTGIRIKDGGCYVAKDEVQKNMMDGYRPSMLYIEDPLQP
;
A
#
# COMPACT_ATOMS: atom_id res chain seq x y z
N VAL A 1 5.86 14.14 -9.90
CA VAL A 1 5.99 15.28 -8.94
C VAL A 1 7.42 15.76 -8.98
N PRO A 2 7.71 17.03 -9.31
CA PRO A 2 9.06 17.59 -9.22
C PRO A 2 9.54 17.62 -7.76
N ILE A 3 10.78 17.18 -7.52
CA ILE A 3 11.34 17.02 -6.16
C ILE A 3 12.75 17.61 -6.13
N ILE A 4 13.04 18.37 -5.09
CA ILE A 4 14.40 18.77 -4.71
C ILE A 4 14.89 17.77 -3.64
N LYS A 5 16.04 17.14 -3.87
CA LYS A 5 16.66 16.19 -2.94
C LYS A 5 17.86 16.84 -2.27
N LEU A 6 17.95 16.77 -0.95
CA LEU A 6 19.09 17.24 -0.17
C LEU A 6 19.36 16.32 1.00
N THR A 7 20.52 16.47 1.63
CA THR A 7 20.86 15.77 2.88
C THR A 7 21.23 16.82 3.90
N ASP A 8 20.56 16.80 5.04
CA ASP A 8 20.88 17.70 6.15
C ASP A 8 22.27 17.36 6.69
N SER A 9 23.16 18.35 6.77
CA SER A 9 24.57 18.11 7.09
C SER A 9 24.82 17.77 8.56
N PHE A 10 23.88 18.09 9.46
CA PHE A 10 24.02 17.83 10.89
C PHE A 10 23.43 16.47 11.30
N THR A 11 22.25 16.14 10.79
CA THR A 11 21.52 14.90 11.12
C THR A 11 21.74 13.77 10.11
N GLU A 12 22.36 14.07 8.95
CA GLU A 12 22.51 13.17 7.80
C GLU A 12 21.18 12.65 7.23
N VAL A 13 20.06 13.26 7.62
CA VAL A 13 18.73 12.88 7.14
C VAL A 13 18.58 13.33 5.69
N LYS A 14 18.21 12.37 4.82
CA LYS A 14 17.85 12.64 3.43
C LYS A 14 16.45 13.26 3.37
N VAL A 15 16.33 14.41 2.72
CA VAL A 15 15.11 15.19 2.62
C VAL A 15 14.71 15.37 1.16
N ASP A 16 13.46 15.03 0.87
CA ASP A 16 12.81 15.29 -0.42
C ASP A 16 11.78 16.42 -0.24
N ILE A 17 11.94 17.53 -0.98
CA ILE A 17 11.03 18.68 -0.96
C ILE A 17 10.26 18.75 -2.26
N SER A 18 8.93 18.79 -2.16
CA SER A 18 8.02 18.96 -3.29
C SER A 18 7.06 20.11 -3.04
N PHE A 19 6.71 20.88 -4.07
CA PHE A 19 5.84 22.05 -3.95
C PHE A 19 4.40 21.73 -4.37
N ASN A 20 3.43 22.29 -3.64
CA ASN A 20 1.99 22.21 -3.94
C ASN A 20 1.38 20.79 -4.01
N VAL A 21 2.01 19.80 -3.37
CA VAL A 21 1.50 18.42 -3.31
C VAL A 21 0.55 18.24 -2.12
N LYS A 22 -0.65 18.83 -2.21
CA LYS A 22 -1.66 18.75 -1.14
C LYS A 22 -2.09 17.31 -0.82
N SER A 23 -1.99 16.39 -1.79
CA SER A 23 -2.29 14.97 -1.61
C SER A 23 -1.37 14.28 -0.60
N GLY A 24 -0.10 14.68 -0.52
CA GLY A 24 0.87 14.07 0.41
C GLY A 24 0.48 14.25 1.88
N VAL A 25 -0.04 15.44 2.25
CA VAL A 25 -0.52 15.71 3.62
C VAL A 25 -1.74 14.86 3.96
N LYS A 26 -2.66 14.68 3.01
CA LYS A 26 -3.83 13.81 3.20
C LYS A 26 -3.42 12.35 3.33
N ALA A 27 -2.47 11.88 2.52
CA ALA A 27 -1.94 10.52 2.58
C ALA A 27 -1.25 10.25 3.92
N ALA A 28 -0.47 11.21 4.44
CA ALA A 28 0.17 11.09 5.75
C ALA A 28 -0.86 10.95 6.89
N ARG A 29 -1.97 11.71 6.83
CA ARG A 29 -3.07 11.58 7.80
C ARG A 29 -3.74 10.22 7.71
N LEU A 30 -4.06 9.77 6.50
CA LEU A 30 -4.65 8.45 6.26
C LEU A 30 -3.75 7.31 6.78
N ILE A 31 -2.44 7.40 6.51
CA ILE A 31 -1.46 6.43 7.03
C ILE A 31 -1.50 6.42 8.56
N LYS A 32 -1.56 7.59 9.21
CA LYS A 32 -1.64 7.69 10.66
C LYS A 32 -2.90 7.01 11.21
N GLU A 33 -4.06 7.29 10.61
CA GLU A 33 -5.34 6.69 10.99
C GLU A 33 -5.31 5.16 10.88
N PHE A 34 -4.77 4.60 9.80
CA PHE A 34 -4.65 3.14 9.66
C PHE A 34 -3.63 2.51 10.61
N LYS A 35 -2.54 3.20 10.95
CA LYS A 35 -1.58 2.72 11.95
C LYS A 35 -2.18 2.70 13.36
N GLU A 36 -3.05 3.65 13.68
CA GLU A 36 -3.80 3.68 14.94
C GLU A 36 -4.86 2.57 14.96
N LYS A 37 -5.58 2.37 13.85
CA LYS A 37 -6.60 1.32 13.70
C LYS A 37 -6.01 -0.10 13.74
N TYR A 38 -4.83 -0.30 13.15
CA TYR A 38 -4.16 -1.59 13.05
C TYR A 38 -2.74 -1.48 13.65
N PRO A 39 -2.57 -1.70 14.96
CA PRO A 39 -1.27 -1.55 15.63
C PRO A 39 -0.15 -2.44 15.07
N VAL A 40 -0.50 -3.55 14.42
CA VAL A 40 0.46 -4.48 13.78
C VAL A 40 0.97 -3.99 12.43
N LEU A 41 0.25 -3.09 11.76
CA LEU A 41 0.52 -2.62 10.40
C LEU A 41 1.93 -2.00 10.23
N PRO A 42 2.46 -1.18 11.17
CA PRO A 42 3.81 -0.61 11.04
C PRO A 42 4.89 -1.69 10.98
N TYR A 43 4.77 -2.75 11.79
CA TYR A 43 5.74 -3.84 11.86
C TYR A 43 5.69 -4.69 10.59
N LEU A 44 4.47 -5.03 10.14
CA LEU A 44 4.27 -5.80 8.91
C LEU A 44 4.84 -5.04 7.70
N VAL A 45 4.49 -3.77 7.53
CA VAL A 45 4.98 -2.94 6.41
C VAL A 45 6.49 -2.76 6.46
N LEU A 46 7.10 -2.65 7.64
CA LEU A 46 8.55 -2.54 7.76
C LEU A 46 9.27 -3.78 7.23
N VAL A 47 8.81 -4.98 7.60
CA VAL A 47 9.37 -6.24 7.11
C VAL A 47 9.15 -6.39 5.61
N LEU A 48 7.96 -6.05 5.10
CA LEU A 48 7.65 -6.08 3.67
C LEU A 48 8.53 -5.12 2.86
N LYS A 49 8.78 -3.90 3.38
CA LYS A 49 9.69 -2.94 2.76
C LYS A 49 11.10 -3.50 2.68
N GLN A 50 11.60 -4.08 3.76
CA GLN A 50 12.93 -4.69 3.78
C GLN A 50 13.02 -5.87 2.79
N PHE A 51 11.98 -6.71 2.72
CA PHE A 51 11.91 -7.83 1.80
C PHE A 51 12.02 -7.39 0.33
N LEU A 52 11.35 -6.31 -0.05
CA LEU A 52 11.42 -5.74 -1.41
C LEU A 52 12.75 -5.04 -1.66
N LEU A 53 13.28 -4.31 -0.68
CA LEU A 53 14.57 -3.62 -0.78
C LEU A 53 15.71 -4.59 -1.05
N GLN A 54 15.73 -5.74 -0.36
CA GLN A 54 16.75 -6.79 -0.56
C GLN A 54 16.72 -7.43 -1.96
N ARG A 55 15.69 -7.15 -2.77
CA ARG A 55 15.48 -7.71 -4.12
C ARG A 55 15.45 -6.63 -5.19
N ASP A 56 15.75 -5.38 -4.83
CA ASP A 56 15.67 -4.22 -5.71
C ASP A 56 14.26 -4.00 -6.32
N LEU A 57 13.21 -4.39 -5.60
CA LEU A 57 11.80 -4.28 -6.00
C LEU A 57 11.04 -3.14 -5.30
N ASN A 58 11.73 -2.26 -4.58
CA ASN A 58 11.12 -1.16 -3.81
C ASN A 58 11.03 0.18 -4.60
N GLU A 59 11.58 0.23 -5.82
CA GLU A 59 11.63 1.43 -6.64
C GLU A 59 10.63 1.35 -7.80
N VAL A 60 9.70 2.32 -7.87
CA VAL A 60 8.69 2.36 -8.95
C VAL A 60 9.30 2.65 -10.32
N PHE A 61 10.44 3.36 -10.36
CA PHE A 61 11.12 3.71 -11.59
C PHE A 61 11.62 2.47 -12.36
N THR A 62 12.00 1.41 -11.65
CA THR A 62 12.43 0.13 -12.23
C THR A 62 11.29 -0.88 -12.38
N GLY A 63 10.03 -0.47 -12.15
CA GLY A 63 8.87 -1.35 -12.18
C GLY A 63 8.58 -2.09 -10.87
N GLY A 64 9.25 -1.72 -9.77
CA GLY A 64 8.98 -2.21 -8.43
C GLY A 64 7.72 -1.62 -7.79
N ILE A 65 7.46 -1.99 -6.54
CA ILE A 65 6.28 -1.55 -5.78
C ILE A 65 6.62 -0.33 -4.95
N GLY A 66 5.85 0.74 -5.12
CA GLY A 66 5.97 1.96 -4.33
C GLY A 66 5.56 1.75 -2.86
N SER A 67 6.21 2.48 -1.96
CA SER A 67 5.94 2.40 -0.52
C SER A 67 4.47 2.64 -0.13
N TYR A 68 3.77 3.54 -0.83
CA TYR A 68 2.35 3.80 -0.59
C TYR A 68 1.47 2.65 -1.09
N SER A 69 1.72 2.12 -2.28
CA SER A 69 1.00 0.95 -2.81
C SER A 69 1.16 -0.28 -1.90
N LEU A 70 2.38 -0.55 -1.42
CA LEU A 70 2.63 -1.63 -0.47
C LEU A 70 1.85 -1.44 0.84
N PHE A 71 1.79 -0.20 1.34
CA PHE A 71 1.00 0.13 2.53
C PHE A 71 -0.49 -0.14 2.30
N LEU A 72 -1.05 0.28 1.16
CA LEU A 72 -2.45 0.03 0.81
C LEU A 72 -2.77 -1.47 0.65
N MET A 73 -1.84 -2.25 0.08
CA MET A 73 -1.97 -3.71 0.03
C MET A 73 -2.01 -4.32 1.44
N ALA A 74 -1.14 -3.88 2.34
CA ALA A 74 -1.13 -4.36 3.71
C ALA A 74 -2.42 -3.97 4.46
N VAL A 75 -2.94 -2.76 4.24
CA VAL A 75 -4.24 -2.33 4.78
C VAL A 75 -5.38 -3.20 4.24
N SER A 76 -5.44 -3.42 2.93
CA SER A 76 -6.46 -4.27 2.30
C SER A 76 -6.42 -5.69 2.82
N PHE A 77 -5.22 -6.24 3.01
CA PHE A 77 -5.03 -7.54 3.64
C PHE A 77 -5.63 -7.56 5.04
N LEU A 78 -5.27 -6.63 5.94
CA LEU A 78 -5.81 -6.61 7.30
C LEU A 78 -7.32 -6.31 7.37
N GLN A 79 -7.85 -5.59 6.40
CA GLN A 79 -9.28 -5.29 6.27
C GLN A 79 -10.11 -6.54 5.94
N LEU A 80 -9.62 -7.35 5.00
CA LEU A 80 -10.36 -8.49 4.44
C LEU A 80 -9.97 -9.83 5.07
N HIS A 81 -8.81 -9.87 5.73
CA HIS A 81 -8.36 -11.00 6.52
C HIS A 81 -8.98 -10.90 7.92
N CYS A 82 -10.28 -11.17 8.00
CA CYS A 82 -11.05 -11.09 9.23
C CYS A 82 -10.72 -12.30 10.13
N ARG A 83 -9.77 -12.12 11.04
CA ARG A 83 -9.72 -12.91 12.27
C ARG A 83 -10.09 -12.02 13.44
N GLU A 84 -10.80 -12.58 14.42
CA GLU A 84 -11.20 -11.89 15.65
C GLU A 84 -9.98 -11.35 16.45
N ASP A 85 -8.78 -11.86 16.15
CA ASP A 85 -7.52 -11.59 16.85
C ASP A 85 -6.67 -10.46 16.24
N VAL A 86 -7.02 -9.88 15.08
CA VAL A 86 -6.18 -8.85 14.40
C VAL A 86 -6.06 -7.57 15.23
N CYS A 87 -7.07 -7.29 16.04
CA CYS A 87 -7.05 -6.21 17.03
C CYS A 87 -6.53 -6.65 18.42
N SER A 88 -6.20 -7.94 18.59
CA SER A 88 -5.71 -8.46 19.85
C SER A 88 -4.19 -8.22 20.00
N PRO A 89 -3.71 -7.92 21.22
CA PRO A 89 -2.28 -7.66 21.45
C PRO A 89 -1.40 -8.92 21.32
N ASN A 90 -1.98 -10.11 21.29
CA ASN A 90 -1.27 -11.40 21.28
C ASN A 90 -1.19 -12.04 19.88
N ILE A 91 -1.52 -11.29 18.83
CA ILE A 91 -1.51 -11.84 17.48
C ILE A 91 -0.10 -12.19 16.99
N ASN A 92 0.01 -13.35 16.34
CA ASN A 92 1.25 -13.78 15.71
C ASN A 92 1.44 -13.07 14.36
N ILE A 93 2.24 -12.00 14.36
CA ILE A 93 2.56 -11.21 13.15
C ILE A 93 3.27 -12.08 12.09
N GLY A 94 3.98 -13.14 12.49
CA GLY A 94 4.62 -14.07 11.56
C GLY A 94 3.63 -14.83 10.68
N VAL A 95 2.48 -15.22 11.25
CA VAL A 95 1.39 -15.87 10.51
C VAL A 95 0.79 -14.88 9.50
N LEU A 96 0.50 -13.65 9.93
CA LEU A 96 0.00 -12.58 9.04
C LEU A 96 0.96 -12.30 7.88
N LEU A 97 2.27 -12.32 8.13
CA LEU A 97 3.27 -12.13 7.09
C LEU A 97 3.24 -13.26 6.05
N ILE A 98 3.15 -14.51 6.50
CA ILE A 98 3.06 -15.68 5.61
C ILE A 98 1.76 -15.63 4.81
N GLU A 99 0.63 -15.35 5.44
CA GLU A 99 -0.68 -15.25 4.79
C GLU A 99 -0.74 -14.08 3.80
N PHE A 100 -0.08 -12.95 4.10
CA PHE A 100 0.08 -11.84 3.16
C PHE A 100 0.83 -12.29 1.90
N PHE A 101 1.96 -12.99 2.06
CA PHE A 101 2.72 -13.52 0.93
C PHE A 101 1.98 -14.62 0.19
N GLU A 102 1.18 -15.44 0.88
CA GLU A 102 0.37 -16.46 0.23
C GLU A 102 -0.73 -15.82 -0.62
N LEU A 103 -1.45 -14.85 -0.07
CA LEU A 103 -2.50 -14.13 -0.78
C LEU A 103 -1.93 -13.45 -2.03
N TYR A 104 -0.97 -12.55 -1.87
CA TYR A 104 -0.44 -11.75 -2.99
C TYR A 104 0.57 -12.52 -3.86
N GLY A 105 1.18 -13.59 -3.36
CA GLY A 105 2.12 -14.40 -4.14
C GLY A 105 1.45 -15.52 -4.93
N ARG A 106 0.28 -16.02 -4.51
CA ARG A 106 -0.32 -17.24 -5.08
C ARG A 106 -1.78 -17.12 -5.46
N HIS A 107 -2.60 -16.43 -4.64
CA HIS A 107 -4.06 -16.49 -4.78
C HIS A 107 -4.67 -15.24 -5.42
N PHE A 108 -4.02 -14.08 -5.28
CA PHE A 108 -4.57 -12.81 -5.76
C PHE A 108 -4.57 -12.77 -7.30
N ASN A 109 -5.74 -12.60 -7.89
CA ASN A 109 -5.87 -12.54 -9.34
C ASN A 109 -5.56 -11.13 -9.88
N TYR A 110 -4.28 -10.87 -10.13
CA TYR A 110 -3.82 -9.61 -10.70
C TYR A 110 -4.45 -9.27 -12.07
N LEU A 111 -4.97 -10.23 -12.82
CA LEU A 111 -5.55 -9.93 -14.13
C LEU A 111 -6.97 -9.37 -14.03
N LYS A 112 -7.75 -9.82 -13.04
CA LYS A 112 -9.18 -9.50 -12.94
C LYS A 112 -9.56 -8.66 -11.72
N THR A 113 -8.70 -8.61 -10.71
CA THR A 113 -9.06 -8.06 -9.40
C THR A 113 -8.31 -6.76 -9.09
N GLY A 114 -9.06 -5.77 -8.63
CA GLY A 114 -8.61 -4.51 -8.09
C GLY A 114 -8.79 -4.42 -6.58
N ILE A 115 -7.99 -3.57 -5.92
CA ILE A 115 -8.06 -3.34 -4.48
C ILE A 115 -8.74 -1.99 -4.22
N ARG A 116 -9.76 -1.99 -3.35
CA ARG A 116 -10.37 -0.79 -2.78
C ARG A 116 -10.29 -0.89 -1.26
N ILE A 117 -9.85 0.18 -0.59
CA ILE A 117 -9.70 0.18 0.88
C ILE A 117 -10.72 1.05 1.62
N LYS A 118 -11.67 1.66 0.90
CA LYS A 118 -12.78 2.44 1.48
C LYS A 118 -13.78 1.54 2.19
N ASP A 119 -14.47 2.09 3.18
CA ASP A 119 -15.61 1.47 3.87
C ASP A 119 -15.35 0.05 4.39
N GLY A 120 -14.14 -0.18 4.92
CA GLY A 120 -13.72 -1.49 5.43
C GLY A 120 -13.04 -2.39 4.41
N GLY A 121 -12.89 -1.93 3.17
CA GLY A 121 -12.13 -2.60 2.12
C GLY A 121 -12.96 -3.62 1.34
N CYS A 122 -12.67 -3.75 0.05
CA CYS A 122 -13.24 -4.77 -0.82
C CYS A 122 -12.37 -5.02 -2.05
N TYR A 123 -12.65 -6.12 -2.75
CA TYR A 123 -12.09 -6.40 -4.06
C TYR A 123 -13.10 -6.07 -5.14
N VAL A 124 -12.63 -5.44 -6.22
CA VAL A 124 -13.46 -5.02 -7.36
C VAL A 124 -13.01 -5.71 -8.64
N ALA A 125 -13.95 -5.99 -9.54
CA ALA A 125 -13.61 -6.50 -10.86
C ALA A 125 -13.06 -5.38 -11.73
N LYS A 126 -11.90 -5.58 -12.35
CA LYS A 126 -11.27 -4.59 -13.24
C LYS A 126 -12.16 -4.23 -14.43
N ASP A 127 -12.94 -5.19 -14.93
CA ASP A 127 -13.88 -4.97 -16.03
C ASP A 127 -14.98 -3.97 -15.67
N GLU A 128 -15.40 -3.92 -14.40
CA GLU A 128 -16.37 -2.93 -13.91
C GLU A 128 -15.75 -1.55 -13.75
N VAL A 129 -14.52 -1.51 -13.24
CA VAL A 129 -13.75 -0.26 -13.10
C VAL A 129 -13.49 0.36 -14.48
N GLN A 130 -13.13 -0.45 -15.47
CA GLN A 130 -12.82 0.05 -16.82
C GLN A 130 -14.03 0.70 -17.49
N LYS A 131 -15.25 0.22 -17.26
CA LYS A 131 -16.49 0.83 -17.78
C LYS A 131 -16.72 2.24 -17.25
N ASN A 132 -16.21 2.54 -16.05
CA ASN A 132 -16.34 3.84 -15.40
C ASN A 132 -15.14 4.76 -15.66
N MET A 133 -14.07 4.27 -16.29
CA MET A 133 -12.91 5.09 -16.67
C MET A 133 -13.16 5.76 -18.03
N MET A 134 -12.65 6.97 -18.20
CA MET A 134 -12.67 7.65 -19.49
C MET A 134 -11.98 6.78 -20.56
N ASP A 135 -12.56 6.76 -21.76
CA ASP A 135 -12.19 5.84 -22.85
C ASP A 135 -10.66 5.71 -23.05
N GLY A 136 -10.16 4.48 -22.96
CA GLY A 136 -8.78 4.12 -23.31
C GLY A 136 -7.84 3.74 -22.16
N TYR A 137 -8.23 3.94 -20.90
CA TYR A 137 -7.40 3.56 -19.76
C TYR A 137 -7.54 2.07 -19.44
N ARG A 138 -6.50 1.27 -19.71
CA ARG A 138 -6.43 -0.13 -19.28
C ARG A 138 -5.82 -0.21 -17.88
N PRO A 139 -6.48 -0.82 -16.89
CA PRO A 139 -5.91 -0.96 -15.55
C PRO A 139 -4.61 -1.79 -15.60
N SER A 140 -3.58 -1.30 -14.91
CA SER A 140 -2.29 -1.97 -14.75
C SER A 140 -2.44 -3.35 -14.09
N MET A 141 -1.40 -4.20 -14.17
CA MET A 141 -1.40 -5.54 -13.57
C MET A 141 -1.74 -5.51 -12.07
N LEU A 142 -1.14 -4.61 -11.30
CA LEU A 142 -1.65 -4.25 -9.97
C LEU A 142 -2.51 -3.00 -10.08
N TYR A 143 -3.77 -3.08 -9.63
CA TYR A 143 -4.68 -1.95 -9.56
C TYR A 143 -5.14 -1.75 -8.11
N ILE A 144 -4.93 -0.54 -7.60
CA ILE A 144 -5.35 -0.10 -6.27
C ILE A 144 -6.03 1.26 -6.44
N GLU A 145 -7.28 1.39 -6.01
CA GLU A 145 -7.98 2.67 -6.00
C GLU A 145 -7.34 3.59 -4.94
N ASP A 146 -6.95 4.80 -5.32
CA ASP A 146 -6.45 5.76 -4.34
C ASP A 146 -7.63 6.26 -3.49
N PRO A 147 -7.65 6.01 -2.18
CA PRO A 147 -8.72 6.49 -1.29
C PRO A 147 -8.90 8.01 -1.35
N LEU A 148 -7.86 8.76 -1.73
CA LEU A 148 -7.86 10.22 -1.80
C LEU A 148 -8.23 10.78 -3.19
N GLN A 149 -8.19 9.93 -4.22
CA GLN A 149 -8.52 10.23 -5.61
C GLN A 149 -9.19 9.00 -6.26
N PRO A 150 -10.47 8.75 -5.95
CA PRO A 150 -11.23 7.63 -6.53
C PRO A 150 -11.39 7.71 -8.05
#